data_AF-A0A9Q5I2E5-F1
#
_entry.id   AF-A0A9Q5I2E5-F1
#
_cell.length_a   1.000
_cell.length_b   1.000
_cell.length_c   1.000
_cell.angle_alpha   90.00
_cell.angle_beta   90.00
_cell.angle_gamma   90.00
#
_symmetry.space_group_name_H-M   'P 1'
#
loop_
_entity.id
_entity.type
_entity.pdbx_description
1 polymer ?
#
loop_
_entity_poly.entity_id
_entity_poly.type
_entity_poly.pdbx_seq_one_letter_code
_entity_poly.pdbx_strand_id
1 'polypeptide(L)'
;MQRKDNTPAKHRVDAWNILHDYAHGLIETLPEVEEHLKVEERLSTCLGKSYKPEDWKGVIDTILHTEDDVVAASKLVEQHQSAALAQTCSGSINIAPLLPQLKRTEESLMASVDDLKQRQRIHGTAPTLEELLNPVEEQKDYEDTHIFKTDQEIILEVHCRFQDASVIDANSESDEDITGDAENTPAKPTLHDGQDLCIQMEKLALEHAETETALTLTRTL
;
A
#
# COMPACT_ATOMS: atom_id res chain seq x y z
N MET A 1 -21.02 -17.69 16.02
CA MET A 1 -21.18 -17.30 14.61
C MET A 1 -19.82 -17.37 13.95
N GLN A 2 -19.49 -18.48 13.30
CA GLN A 2 -18.24 -18.63 12.55
C GLN A 2 -18.44 -17.98 11.18
N ARG A 3 -17.64 -16.96 10.87
CA ARG A 3 -17.52 -16.42 9.52
C ARG A 3 -16.97 -17.55 8.65
N LYS A 4 -17.79 -18.05 7.73
CA LYS A 4 -17.33 -18.95 6.67
C LYS A 4 -16.60 -18.07 5.67
N ASP A 5 -15.31 -17.86 5.89
CA ASP A 5 -14.44 -17.34 4.86
C ASP A 5 -14.38 -18.41 3.77
N ASN A 6 -15.24 -18.26 2.77
CA ASN A 6 -15.39 -19.17 1.64
C ASN A 6 -14.32 -18.84 0.58
N THR A 7 -13.09 -18.63 1.03
CA THR A 7 -11.94 -18.37 0.17
C THR A 7 -11.51 -19.71 -0.40
N PRO A 8 -11.45 -19.88 -1.74
CA PRO A 8 -11.07 -21.16 -2.32
C PRO A 8 -9.64 -21.50 -1.89
N ALA A 9 -9.37 -22.78 -1.62
CA ALA A 9 -8.12 -23.23 -1.02
C ALA A 9 -6.86 -22.74 -1.75
N LYS A 10 -6.94 -22.60 -3.08
CA LYS A 10 -5.86 -22.11 -3.95
C LYS A 10 -5.54 -20.61 -3.82
N HIS A 11 -6.31 -19.83 -3.06
CA HIS A 11 -6.06 -18.39 -2.85
C HIS A 11 -5.49 -18.07 -1.46
N ARG A 12 -5.27 -19.09 -0.64
CA ARG A 12 -4.67 -18.89 0.68
C ARG A 12 -3.16 -18.86 0.54
N VAL A 13 -2.59 -17.69 0.76
CA VAL A 13 -1.14 -17.45 0.74
C VAL A 13 -0.41 -18.41 1.67
N ASP A 14 -0.99 -18.69 2.85
CA ASP A 14 -0.45 -19.66 3.82
C ASP A 14 -0.21 -21.06 3.22
N ALA A 15 -1.07 -21.52 2.29
CA ALA A 15 -0.93 -22.83 1.67
C ALA A 15 0.18 -22.85 0.60
N TRP A 16 0.39 -21.74 -0.10
CA TRP A 16 1.50 -21.57 -1.05
C TRP A 16 2.84 -21.43 -0.33
N ASN A 17 2.87 -20.79 0.84
CA ASN A 17 4.09 -20.72 1.65
C ASN A 17 4.59 -22.11 2.05
N ILE A 18 3.71 -23.06 2.34
CA ILE A 18 4.09 -24.45 2.64
C ILE A 18 4.75 -25.13 1.42
N LEU A 19 4.25 -24.85 0.21
CA LEU A 19 4.85 -25.36 -1.04
C LEU A 19 6.16 -24.67 -1.39
N HIS A 20 6.29 -23.38 -1.06
CA HIS A 20 7.57 -22.69 -1.17
C HIS A 20 8.61 -23.26 -0.20
N ASP A 21 8.24 -23.48 1.07
CA ASP A 21 9.12 -24.11 2.06
C ASP A 21 9.55 -25.52 1.61
N TYR A 22 8.64 -26.26 0.96
CA TYR A 22 8.95 -27.56 0.35
C TYR A 22 9.93 -27.42 -0.83
N ALA A 23 9.66 -26.52 -1.79
CA ALA A 23 10.50 -26.30 -2.96
C ALA A 23 11.91 -25.77 -2.63
N HIS A 24 12.09 -25.11 -1.48
CA HIS A 24 13.40 -24.64 -1.01
C HIS A 24 14.16 -25.68 -0.19
N GLY A 25 13.63 -26.90 -0.02
CA GLY A 25 14.26 -27.95 0.77
C GLY A 25 14.37 -27.62 2.26
N LEU A 26 13.55 -26.68 2.77
CA LEU A 26 13.50 -26.33 4.19
C LEU A 26 12.78 -27.39 5.04
N ILE A 27 12.08 -28.33 4.39
CA ILE A 27 11.54 -29.53 5.01
C ILE A 27 12.64 -30.58 4.96
N GLU A 28 13.35 -30.77 6.08
CA GLU A 28 14.52 -31.65 6.19
C GLU A 28 14.28 -33.06 5.61
N THR A 29 15.20 -33.43 4.71
CA THR A 29 15.25 -34.62 3.87
C THR A 29 15.14 -35.94 4.64
N LEU A 30 14.06 -36.71 4.39
CA LEU A 30 13.87 -38.11 4.79
C LEU A 30 12.82 -38.74 3.84
N PRO A 31 12.89 -40.05 3.56
CA PRO A 31 12.59 -40.62 2.25
C PRO A 31 11.24 -40.20 1.66
N GLU A 32 11.25 -39.85 0.37
CA GLU A 32 10.18 -39.51 -0.60
C GLU A 32 8.71 -39.71 -0.15
N VAL A 33 8.39 -40.85 0.46
CA VAL A 33 7.03 -41.21 0.93
C VAL A 33 6.58 -40.43 2.17
N GLU A 34 7.50 -40.07 3.07
CA GLU A 34 7.19 -39.31 4.29
C GLU A 34 6.99 -37.82 4.01
N GLU A 35 7.59 -37.30 2.93
CA GLU A 35 7.46 -35.89 2.53
C GLU A 35 6.06 -35.59 1.99
N HIS A 36 5.53 -36.45 1.13
CA HIS A 36 4.15 -36.36 0.66
C HIS A 36 3.17 -36.28 1.84
N LEU A 37 3.31 -37.18 2.82
CA LEU A 37 2.41 -37.20 3.96
C LEU A 37 2.50 -35.92 4.81
N LYS A 38 3.72 -35.38 5.02
CA LYS A 38 3.94 -34.16 5.82
C LYS A 38 3.41 -32.90 5.12
N VAL A 39 3.63 -32.78 3.81
CA VAL A 39 3.11 -31.65 3.02
C VAL A 39 1.59 -31.71 2.95
N GLU A 40 1.02 -32.88 2.68
CA GLU A 40 -0.44 -33.07 2.67
C GLU A 40 -1.07 -32.85 4.05
N GLU A 41 -0.44 -33.29 5.14
CA GLU A 41 -0.92 -33.07 6.51
C GLU A 41 -0.88 -31.58 6.88
N ARG A 42 0.19 -30.86 6.51
CA ARG A 42 0.29 -29.40 6.72
C ARG A 42 -0.72 -28.64 5.87
N LEU A 43 -0.89 -28.99 4.60
CA LEU A 43 -1.90 -28.39 3.72
C LEU A 43 -3.32 -28.69 4.23
N SER A 44 -3.59 -29.92 4.67
CA SER A 44 -4.87 -30.32 5.26
C SER A 44 -5.16 -29.60 6.57
N THR A 45 -4.15 -29.37 7.41
CA THR A 45 -4.28 -28.60 8.65
C THR A 45 -4.54 -27.12 8.37
N CYS A 46 -3.83 -26.54 7.39
CA CYS A 46 -3.99 -25.15 7.02
C CYS A 46 -5.32 -24.88 6.31
N LEU A 47 -5.75 -25.75 5.40
CA LEU A 47 -6.94 -25.56 4.56
C LEU A 47 -8.20 -26.20 5.17
N GLY A 48 -8.05 -27.16 6.07
CA GLY A 48 -9.16 -27.85 6.73
C GLY A 48 -10.12 -28.46 5.72
N LYS A 49 -11.39 -28.06 5.77
CA LYS A 49 -12.47 -28.61 4.94
C LYS A 49 -12.41 -28.20 3.46
N SER A 50 -11.57 -27.22 3.10
CA SER A 50 -11.38 -26.80 1.70
C SER A 50 -10.21 -27.50 1.02
N TYR A 51 -9.47 -28.35 1.74
CA TYR A 51 -8.41 -29.17 1.15
C TYR A 51 -8.99 -30.22 0.20
N LYS A 52 -8.47 -30.26 -1.03
CA LYS A 52 -8.73 -31.32 -2.01
C LYS A 52 -7.38 -31.82 -2.51
N PRO A 53 -6.99 -33.07 -2.26
CA PRO A 53 -5.68 -33.58 -2.66
C PRO A 53 -5.47 -33.51 -4.17
N GLU A 54 -6.53 -33.64 -4.97
CA GLU A 54 -6.47 -33.57 -6.44
C GLU A 54 -6.00 -32.22 -6.96
N ASP A 55 -6.25 -31.15 -6.20
CA ASP A 55 -5.91 -29.78 -6.58
C ASP A 55 -4.44 -29.43 -6.37
N TRP A 56 -3.75 -30.18 -5.51
CA TRP A 56 -2.37 -29.92 -5.08
C TRP A 56 -1.39 -30.98 -5.56
N LYS A 57 -1.87 -32.21 -5.80
CA LYS A 57 -1.05 -33.33 -6.26
C LYS A 57 -0.24 -33.00 -7.51
N GLY A 58 -0.85 -32.36 -8.51
CA GLY A 58 -0.12 -31.98 -9.73
C GLY A 58 1.04 -31.01 -9.48
N VAL A 59 0.90 -30.10 -8.53
CA VAL A 59 1.96 -29.16 -8.16
C VAL A 59 3.05 -29.88 -7.38
N ILE A 60 2.66 -30.71 -6.41
CA ILE A 60 3.58 -31.49 -5.57
C ILE A 60 4.39 -32.48 -6.42
N ASP A 61 3.75 -33.23 -7.32
CA ASP A 61 4.42 -34.16 -8.23
C ASP A 61 5.42 -33.45 -9.15
N THR A 62 5.12 -32.21 -9.55
CA THR A 62 6.01 -31.40 -10.41
C THR A 62 7.20 -30.83 -9.63
N ILE A 63 7.00 -30.40 -8.38
CA ILE A 63 8.09 -29.98 -7.49
C ILE A 63 9.04 -31.16 -7.26
N LEU A 64 8.49 -32.34 -6.98
CA LEU A 64 9.28 -33.56 -6.78
C LEU A 64 10.10 -33.94 -8.02
N HIS A 65 9.52 -33.82 -9.21
CA HIS A 65 10.25 -34.07 -10.46
C HIS A 65 11.35 -33.04 -10.76
N THR A 66 11.35 -31.91 -10.05
CA THR A 66 12.32 -30.82 -10.18
C THR A 66 13.10 -30.58 -8.90
N GLU A 67 13.10 -31.56 -7.97
CA GLU A 67 13.75 -31.46 -6.66
C GLU A 67 15.26 -31.17 -6.76
N ASP A 68 15.90 -31.65 -7.82
CA ASP A 68 17.33 -31.40 -8.11
C ASP A 68 17.64 -29.93 -8.50
N ASP A 69 16.62 -29.10 -8.76
CA ASP A 69 16.76 -27.69 -9.12
C ASP A 69 15.76 -26.81 -8.35
N VAL A 70 16.18 -26.37 -7.17
CA VAL A 70 15.45 -25.45 -6.27
C VAL A 70 14.97 -24.17 -6.98
N VAL A 71 15.72 -23.68 -7.98
CA VAL A 71 15.35 -22.48 -8.74
C VAL A 71 14.24 -22.79 -9.73
N ALA A 72 14.27 -23.95 -10.37
CA ALA A 72 13.18 -24.41 -11.23
C ALA A 72 11.91 -24.74 -10.42
N ALA A 73 12.05 -25.43 -9.29
CA ALA A 73 10.94 -25.79 -8.41
C ALA A 73 10.22 -24.55 -7.85
N SER A 74 10.97 -23.57 -7.32
CA SER A 74 10.39 -22.32 -6.79
C SER A 74 9.68 -21.51 -7.89
N LYS A 75 10.28 -21.39 -9.08
CA LYS A 75 9.65 -20.74 -10.23
C LYS A 75 8.36 -21.44 -10.67
N LEU A 76 8.30 -22.76 -10.58
CA LEU A 76 7.08 -23.54 -10.86
C LEU A 76 6.00 -23.28 -9.81
N VAL A 77 6.35 -23.22 -8.53
CA VAL A 77 5.40 -22.84 -7.47
C VAL A 77 4.85 -21.43 -7.72
N GLU A 78 5.71 -20.46 -8.02
CA GLU A 78 5.27 -19.09 -8.37
C GLU A 78 4.39 -19.07 -9.62
N GLN A 79 4.71 -19.87 -10.64
CA GLN A 79 3.91 -19.98 -11.85
C GLN A 79 2.53 -20.59 -11.56
N HIS A 80 2.46 -21.62 -10.72
CA HIS A 80 1.20 -22.25 -10.32
C HIS A 80 0.38 -21.37 -9.38
N GLN A 81 1.02 -20.64 -8.47
CA GLN A 81 0.39 -19.62 -7.63
C GLN A 81 -0.15 -18.48 -8.49
N SER A 82 0.66 -17.96 -9.40
CA SER A 82 0.27 -16.92 -10.35
C SER A 82 -0.85 -17.40 -11.25
N ALA A 83 -0.85 -18.65 -11.71
CA ALA A 83 -1.93 -19.23 -12.50
C ALA A 83 -3.20 -19.46 -11.68
N ALA A 84 -3.10 -19.78 -10.39
CA ALA A 84 -4.24 -19.93 -9.49
C ALA A 84 -4.86 -18.57 -9.14
N LEU A 85 -4.04 -17.55 -8.86
CA LEU A 85 -4.48 -16.17 -8.65
C LEU A 85 -5.00 -15.56 -9.96
N ALA A 86 -4.34 -15.86 -11.07
CA ALA A 86 -4.82 -15.50 -12.39
C ALA A 86 -6.09 -16.28 -12.73
N GLN A 87 -6.37 -17.49 -12.25
CA GLN A 87 -7.67 -18.16 -12.47
C GLN A 87 -8.83 -17.46 -11.76
N THR A 88 -8.58 -16.69 -10.69
CA THR A 88 -9.57 -15.74 -10.16
C THR A 88 -9.71 -14.48 -11.01
N CYS A 89 -8.65 -14.04 -11.68
CA CYS A 89 -8.69 -12.92 -12.64
C CYS A 89 -9.04 -13.37 -14.09
N SER A 90 -9.04 -14.68 -14.32
CA SER A 90 -9.28 -15.45 -15.54
C SER A 90 -10.47 -16.38 -15.33
N GLY A 91 -11.34 -15.99 -14.39
CA GLY A 91 -12.65 -15.56 -14.87
C GLY A 91 -12.41 -14.59 -16.02
N SER A 92 -12.22 -15.17 -17.21
CA SER A 92 -12.61 -14.54 -18.46
C SER A 92 -13.84 -13.74 -18.09
N ILE A 93 -13.71 -12.41 -18.08
CA ILE A 93 -14.83 -11.57 -18.41
C ILE A 93 -15.15 -12.06 -19.82
N ASN A 94 -15.93 -13.14 -19.88
CA ASN A 94 -16.74 -13.44 -21.02
C ASN A 94 -17.59 -12.17 -21.10
N ILE A 95 -17.14 -11.27 -21.96
CA ILE A 95 -17.90 -10.11 -22.40
C ILE A 95 -19.11 -10.73 -23.10
N ALA A 96 -20.12 -11.10 -22.31
CA ALA A 96 -21.40 -11.63 -22.73
C ALA A 96 -22.39 -11.60 -21.56
N PRO A 97 -23.55 -10.96 -21.72
CA PRO A 97 -23.67 -9.55 -22.08
C PRO A 97 -23.29 -8.69 -20.86
N LEU A 98 -22.84 -7.46 -21.12
CA LEU A 98 -22.85 -6.34 -20.18
C LEU A 98 -24.01 -6.49 -19.19
N LEU A 99 -23.74 -6.91 -17.94
CA LEU A 99 -24.80 -7.06 -16.96
C LEU A 99 -25.52 -5.72 -16.91
N PRO A 100 -26.84 -5.65 -17.16
CA PRO A 100 -27.55 -4.37 -17.21
C PRO A 100 -27.35 -3.57 -15.92
N GLN A 101 -27.10 -4.27 -14.82
CA GLN A 101 -26.76 -3.70 -13.52
C GLN A 101 -25.43 -2.95 -13.56
N LEU A 102 -24.38 -3.51 -14.19
CA LEU A 102 -23.06 -2.89 -14.28
C LEU A 102 -23.10 -1.61 -15.12
N LYS A 103 -23.75 -1.67 -16.29
CA LYS A 103 -23.95 -0.47 -17.12
C LYS A 103 -24.70 0.62 -16.37
N ARG A 104 -25.77 0.22 -15.66
CA ARG A 104 -26.57 1.16 -14.88
C ARG A 104 -25.77 1.78 -13.73
N THR A 105 -24.92 1.01 -13.06
CA THR A 105 -24.05 1.55 -12.00
C THR A 105 -22.99 2.48 -12.56
N GLU A 106 -22.40 2.15 -13.72
CA GLU A 106 -21.44 2.99 -14.42
C GLU A 106 -22.07 4.31 -14.87
N GLU A 107 -23.22 4.26 -15.56
CA GLU A 107 -23.99 5.43 -15.96
C GLU A 107 -24.42 6.28 -14.74
N SER A 108 -24.83 5.64 -13.63
CA SER A 108 -25.20 6.33 -12.39
C SER A 108 -24.00 7.00 -11.70
N LEU A 109 -22.83 6.37 -11.73
CA LEU A 109 -21.60 6.94 -11.19
C LEU A 109 -21.18 8.17 -12.01
N MET A 110 -21.12 8.03 -13.33
CA MET A 110 -20.75 9.14 -14.22
C MET A 110 -21.76 10.30 -14.16
N ALA A 111 -23.05 10.02 -14.04
CA ALA A 111 -24.06 11.06 -13.83
C ALA A 111 -23.86 11.83 -12.50
N SER A 112 -23.36 11.14 -11.45
CA SER A 112 -23.04 11.78 -10.18
C SER A 112 -21.79 12.66 -10.29
N VAL A 113 -20.78 12.21 -11.04
CA VAL A 113 -19.58 13.00 -11.36
C VAL A 113 -19.96 14.26 -12.14
N ASP A 114 -20.87 14.14 -13.12
CA ASP A 114 -21.39 15.28 -13.88
C ASP A 114 -22.17 16.26 -13.00
N ASP A 115 -23.03 15.79 -12.09
CA ASP A 115 -23.74 16.66 -11.13
C ASP A 115 -22.76 17.38 -10.20
N LEU A 116 -21.74 16.69 -9.68
CA LEU A 116 -20.67 17.31 -8.89
C LEU A 116 -19.92 18.38 -9.70
N LYS A 117 -19.68 18.11 -10.99
CA LYS A 117 -19.04 19.06 -11.89
C LYS A 117 -19.91 20.29 -12.15
N GLN A 118 -21.20 20.11 -12.38
CA GLN A 118 -22.17 21.21 -12.57
C GLN A 118 -22.26 22.10 -11.31
N ARG A 119 -22.15 21.50 -10.12
CA ARG A 119 -22.10 22.21 -8.84
C ARG A 119 -20.73 22.82 -8.52
N GLN A 120 -19.78 22.78 -9.45
CA GLN A 120 -18.42 23.28 -9.29
C GLN A 120 -17.66 22.65 -8.11
N ARG A 121 -17.98 21.39 -7.76
CA ARG A 121 -17.26 20.63 -6.71
C ARG A 121 -16.03 19.92 -7.24
N ILE A 122 -15.94 19.72 -8.55
CA ILE A 122 -14.76 19.18 -9.25
C ILE A 122 -14.11 20.33 -10.02
N HIS A 123 -12.86 20.64 -9.71
CA HIS A 123 -12.06 21.63 -10.43
C HIS A 123 -11.34 20.96 -11.61
N GLY A 124 -11.14 21.67 -12.72
CA GLY A 124 -10.46 21.11 -13.91
C GLY A 124 -11.35 20.22 -14.79
N THR A 125 -10.77 19.28 -15.52
CA THR A 125 -11.51 18.32 -16.36
C THR A 125 -12.22 17.29 -15.48
N ALA A 126 -13.44 16.87 -15.85
CA ALA A 126 -14.11 15.79 -15.12
C ALA A 126 -13.35 14.47 -15.34
N PRO A 127 -13.07 13.70 -14.28
CA PRO A 127 -12.30 12.47 -14.41
C PRO A 127 -13.10 11.43 -15.20
N THR A 128 -12.41 10.66 -16.03
CA THR A 128 -13.00 9.51 -16.72
C THR A 128 -13.18 8.33 -15.77
N LEU A 129 -14.00 7.35 -16.15
CA LEU A 129 -14.18 6.14 -15.33
C LEU A 129 -12.84 5.43 -15.05
N GLU A 130 -11.98 5.36 -16.06
CA GLU A 130 -10.66 4.74 -15.93
C GLU A 130 -9.79 5.51 -14.93
N GLU A 131 -9.78 6.84 -14.99
CA GLU A 131 -9.06 7.69 -14.03
C GLU A 131 -9.62 7.58 -12.60
N LEU A 132 -10.91 7.28 -12.43
CA LEU A 132 -11.51 7.03 -11.12
C LEU A 132 -11.15 5.67 -10.54
N LEU A 133 -10.98 4.66 -11.39
CA LEU A 133 -10.63 3.30 -10.98
C LEU A 133 -9.12 3.13 -10.81
N ASN A 134 -8.34 3.82 -11.62
CA ASN A 134 -6.89 3.78 -11.68
C ASN A 134 -6.35 5.22 -11.71
N PRO A 135 -6.42 5.95 -10.58
CA PRO A 135 -5.90 7.32 -10.52
C PRO A 135 -4.39 7.31 -10.72
N VAL A 136 -3.89 8.26 -11.51
CA VAL A 136 -2.46 8.38 -11.83
C VAL A 136 -1.63 8.60 -10.56
N GLU A 137 -2.23 9.23 -9.55
CA GLU A 137 -1.63 9.46 -8.24
C GLU A 137 -1.39 8.18 -7.42
N GLU A 138 -2.14 7.11 -7.68
CA GLU A 138 -1.94 5.78 -7.04
C GLU A 138 -1.05 4.85 -7.89
N GLN A 139 -0.62 5.31 -9.07
CA GLN A 139 0.30 4.54 -9.88
C GLN A 139 1.66 4.48 -9.18
N LYS A 140 2.07 3.27 -8.80
CA LYS A 140 3.36 3.04 -8.14
C LYS A 140 4.49 3.31 -9.13
N ASP A 141 5.14 4.46 -9.01
CA ASP A 141 6.35 4.81 -9.77
C ASP A 141 7.62 4.18 -9.18
N TYR A 142 7.51 3.56 -8.01
CA TYR A 142 8.59 2.89 -7.31
C TYR A 142 8.33 1.38 -7.31
N GLU A 143 9.36 0.62 -7.72
CA GLU A 143 9.47 -0.80 -7.37
C GLU A 143 9.24 -0.92 -5.86
N ASP A 144 8.31 -1.78 -5.46
CA ASP A 144 7.92 -2.11 -4.08
C ASP A 144 9.10 -2.76 -3.33
N THR A 145 10.21 -2.03 -3.24
CA THR A 145 11.47 -2.44 -2.59
C THR A 145 11.31 -2.50 -1.07
N HIS A 146 10.23 -1.92 -0.54
CA HIS A 146 10.00 -1.76 0.89
C HIS A 146 8.65 -2.35 1.30
N ILE A 147 8.35 -3.58 0.84
CA ILE A 147 7.38 -4.42 1.54
C ILE A 147 8.07 -4.91 2.81
N PHE A 148 7.98 -4.10 3.88
CA PHE A 148 8.45 -4.52 5.19
C PHE A 148 7.56 -5.65 5.68
N LYS A 149 8.16 -6.82 5.93
CA LYS A 149 7.47 -8.00 6.42
C LYS A 149 7.34 -7.99 7.94
N THR A 150 8.15 -7.19 8.64
CA THR A 150 8.20 -7.17 10.10
C THR A 150 8.60 -5.79 10.62
N ASP A 151 8.08 -5.41 11.79
CA ASP A 151 8.38 -4.13 12.45
C ASP A 151 9.88 -3.90 12.67
N GLN A 152 10.67 -4.97 12.84
CA GLN A 152 12.13 -4.88 12.96
C GLN A 152 12.81 -4.37 11.69
N GLU A 153 12.33 -4.75 10.50
CA GLU A 153 12.86 -4.26 9.22
C GLU A 153 12.58 -2.76 9.05
N ILE A 154 11.40 -2.31 9.51
CA ILE A 154 11.04 -0.89 9.54
C ILE A 154 11.98 -0.12 10.48
N ILE A 155 12.19 -0.64 11.69
CA ILE A 155 13.07 -0.01 12.69
C ILE A 155 14.50 0.11 12.18
N LEU A 156 15.01 -0.93 11.51
CA LEU A 156 16.36 -0.93 10.93
C LEU A 156 16.50 0.06 9.79
N GLU A 157 15.54 0.11 8.87
CA GLU A 157 15.55 1.08 7.76
C GLU A 157 15.50 2.53 8.27
N VAL A 158 14.65 2.78 9.27
CA VAL A 158 14.59 4.08 9.94
C VAL A 158 15.95 4.40 10.58
N HIS A 159 16.52 3.47 11.35
CA HIS A 159 17.84 3.69 11.95
C HIS A 159 18.93 3.98 10.93
N CYS A 160 19.00 3.24 9.82
CA CYS A 160 19.96 3.48 8.75
C CYS A 160 19.80 4.88 8.15
N ARG A 161 18.56 5.30 7.81
CA ARG A 161 18.32 6.64 7.25
C ARG A 161 18.65 7.77 8.21
N PHE A 162 18.38 7.59 9.51
CA PHE A 162 18.74 8.57 10.54
C PHE A 162 20.25 8.61 10.82
N GLN A 163 20.95 7.48 10.66
CA GLN A 163 22.39 7.41 10.85
C GLN A 163 23.15 8.00 9.67
N ASP A 164 22.67 7.80 8.44
CA ASP A 164 23.22 8.46 7.23
C ASP A 164 22.95 9.97 7.22
N ALA A 165 21.79 10.41 7.73
CA ALA A 165 21.50 11.85 7.91
C ALA A 165 22.35 12.51 9.00
N SER A 166 22.83 11.75 9.98
CA SER A 166 23.68 12.23 11.08
C SER A 166 25.14 12.51 10.64
N VAL A 167 25.59 11.93 9.53
CA VAL A 167 26.96 12.16 9.01
C VAL A 167 27.09 13.54 8.32
N ILE A 168 25.99 14.24 8.04
CA ILE A 168 26.02 15.56 7.38
C ILE A 168 26.09 16.73 8.38
N ASP A 169 25.86 16.50 9.68
CA ASP A 169 25.83 17.59 10.69
C ASP A 169 26.78 17.34 11.88
N ALA A 170 27.94 16.74 11.61
CA ALA A 170 29.00 16.53 12.59
C ALA A 170 30.24 17.34 12.23
N ASN A 171 30.07 18.66 12.05
CA ASN A 171 31.20 19.57 12.17
C ASN A 171 30.71 20.92 12.71
N SER A 172 30.53 21.01 14.03
CA SER A 172 31.03 22.13 14.86
C SER A 172 30.39 22.16 16.25
N GLU A 173 30.89 21.34 17.17
CA GLU A 173 30.91 21.70 18.61
C GLU A 173 32.27 21.32 19.18
N SER A 174 33.28 22.14 18.89
CA SER A 174 34.48 22.26 19.69
C SER A 174 34.55 23.69 20.18
N ASP A 175 34.23 23.84 21.45
CA ASP A 175 34.27 25.07 22.24
C ASP A 175 35.73 25.47 22.48
N GLU A 176 36.25 26.40 21.68
CA GLU A 176 37.41 27.22 22.03
C GLU A 176 37.20 28.66 21.54
N ASP A 177 37.19 29.60 22.50
CA ASP A 177 37.16 31.05 22.33
C ASP A 177 38.19 31.56 21.30
N ILE A 178 37.77 31.99 20.10
CA ILE A 178 38.51 32.98 19.31
C ILE A 178 37.55 33.96 18.61
N THR A 179 37.84 35.23 18.88
CA THR A 179 37.23 36.47 18.40
C THR A 179 37.12 36.62 16.88
N GLY A 180 35.96 37.15 16.43
CA GLY A 180 35.83 38.04 15.26
C GLY A 180 35.61 37.36 13.90
N ASP A 181 34.43 37.50 13.31
CA ASP A 181 34.08 38.54 12.34
C ASP A 181 32.62 38.31 11.86
N ALA A 182 31.92 39.39 11.53
CA ALA A 182 30.51 39.40 11.22
C ALA A 182 30.26 39.07 9.74
N GLU A 183 29.44 38.06 9.42
CA GLU A 183 28.77 38.01 8.12
C GLU A 183 27.41 37.29 8.16
N ASN A 184 26.38 38.09 8.48
CA ASN A 184 25.06 38.14 7.83
C ASN A 184 24.37 36.82 7.44
N THR A 185 24.00 35.99 8.42
CA THR A 185 22.90 35.04 8.27
C THR A 185 21.59 35.72 8.68
N PRO A 186 20.49 35.64 7.89
CA PRO A 186 19.21 36.20 8.31
C PRO A 186 18.77 35.50 9.58
N ALA A 187 18.70 36.28 10.67
CA ALA A 187 18.36 35.78 11.99
C ALA A 187 17.08 34.96 11.92
N LYS A 188 17.15 33.72 12.42
CA LYS A 188 15.99 32.85 12.53
C LYS A 188 14.92 33.60 13.32
N PRO A 189 13.68 33.75 12.80
CA PRO A 189 12.65 34.54 13.46
C PRO A 189 12.42 33.97 14.85
N THR A 190 12.54 34.85 15.84
CA THR A 190 12.37 34.51 17.24
C THR A 190 10.88 34.39 17.56
N LEU A 191 10.56 33.75 18.69
CA LEU A 191 9.17 33.66 19.16
C LEU A 191 8.54 35.05 19.36
N HIS A 192 9.35 36.05 19.70
CA HIS A 192 8.91 37.44 19.86
C HIS A 192 8.48 38.04 18.51
N ASP A 193 9.20 37.75 17.42
CA ASP A 193 8.85 38.22 16.08
C ASP A 193 7.48 37.67 15.63
N GLY A 194 7.19 36.42 15.99
CA GLY A 194 5.87 35.81 15.76
C GLY A 194 4.76 36.48 16.57
N GLN A 195 5.04 36.84 17.83
CA GLN A 195 4.09 37.54 18.69
C GLN A 195 3.82 38.97 18.17
N ASP A 196 4.85 39.68 17.73
CA ASP A 196 4.70 41.03 17.15
C ASP A 196 3.91 41.01 15.84
N LEU A 197 4.10 39.98 15.00
CA LEU A 197 3.31 39.80 13.78
C LEU A 197 1.82 39.61 14.10
N CYS A 198 1.50 38.78 15.10
CA CYS A 198 0.11 38.57 15.53
C CYS A 198 -0.54 39.87 16.02
N ILE A 199 0.19 40.68 16.80
CA ILE A 199 -0.30 41.98 17.29
C ILE A 199 -0.54 42.94 16.11
N GLN A 200 0.35 42.95 15.12
CA GLN A 200 0.19 43.78 13.93
C GLN A 200 -1.04 43.37 13.12
N MET A 201 -1.24 42.07 12.91
CA MET A 201 -2.42 41.55 12.20
C MET A 201 -3.73 41.88 12.93
N GLU A 202 -3.75 41.73 14.26
CA GLU A 202 -4.91 42.09 15.07
C GLU A 202 -5.24 43.58 14.95
N LYS A 203 -4.21 44.44 15.03
CA LYS A 203 -4.39 45.90 14.87
C LYS A 203 -4.96 46.25 13.50
N LEU A 204 -4.44 45.61 12.45
CA LEU A 204 -4.87 45.86 11.06
C LEU A 204 -6.31 45.38 10.84
N ALA A 205 -6.68 44.24 11.43
CA ALA A 205 -8.04 43.73 11.44
C ALA A 205 -9.01 44.66 12.18
N LEU A 206 -8.59 45.28 13.30
CA LEU A 206 -9.39 46.27 14.01
C LEU A 206 -9.51 47.60 13.25
N GLU A 207 -8.46 48.02 12.55
CA GLU A 207 -8.45 49.26 11.76
C GLU A 207 -9.30 49.15 10.49
N HIS A 208 -9.34 47.96 9.87
CA HIS A 208 -10.09 47.69 8.63
C HIS A 208 -11.38 46.89 8.88
N ALA A 209 -11.78 46.70 10.13
CA ALA A 209 -13.11 46.19 10.46
C ALA A 209 -14.15 47.24 10.08
N GLU A 210 -14.61 47.18 8.83
CA GLU A 210 -15.68 48.04 8.33
C GLU A 210 -16.92 47.86 9.22
N THR A 211 -17.21 48.86 10.06
CA THR A 211 -18.40 48.85 10.93
C THR A 211 -19.70 48.78 10.14
N GLU A 212 -19.67 49.07 8.84
CA GLU A 212 -20.83 49.01 7.94
C GLU A 212 -21.16 47.59 7.46
N THR A 213 -20.19 46.68 7.32
CA THR A 213 -20.46 45.28 6.92
C THR A 213 -21.06 44.47 8.07
N ALA A 214 -20.66 44.74 9.31
CA ALA A 214 -21.27 44.12 10.49
C ALA A 214 -22.74 44.55 10.69
N LEU A 215 -23.08 45.81 10.40
CA LEU A 215 -24.46 46.32 10.52
C LEU A 215 -25.37 45.87 9.37
N THR A 216 -24.83 45.60 8.19
CA THR A 216 -25.62 45.10 7.05
C THR A 216 -26.07 43.65 7.25
N LEU A 217 -25.26 42.81 7.90
CA LEU A 217 -25.65 41.42 8.23
C LEU A 217 -26.81 41.35 9.25
N THR A 218 -26.90 42.30 10.18
CA THR A 218 -28.01 42.36 11.15
C THR A 218 -29.30 42.97 10.59
N ARG A 219 -29.26 43.65 9.44
CA ARG A 219 -30.44 44.27 8.81
C ARG A 219 -31.13 43.39 7.77
N THR A 220 -30.48 42.29 7.37
CA THR A 220 -31.01 41.32 6.39
C THR A 220 -31.51 40.01 7.00
N LEU A 221 -31.60 39.94 8.34
CA LEU A 221 -32.35 38.91 9.08
C LEU A 221 -33.68 39.50 9.56
#